data_AF-A0A0K8WAC0-F1
#
_entry.id   AF-A0A0K8WAC0-F1
#
_cell.length_a   1.000
_cell.length_b   1.000
_cell.length_c   1.000
_cell.angle_alpha   90.00
_cell.angle_beta   90.00
_cell.angle_gamma   90.00
#
_symmetry.space_group_name_H-M   'P 1'
#
loop_
_entity.id
_entity.type
_entity.pdbx_description
1 polymer ?
#
loop_
_entity_poly.entity_id
_entity_poly.type
_entity_poly.pdbx_seq_one_letter_code
_entity_poly.pdbx_strand_id
1 'polypeptide(L)'
;MFSGAKRATRLEAHTTKRNQRIIEEFVKNEDVPHWYRGLSSFQIEAAHQLHYAIRDDLEQGTTHRVWNLLNRIGLRPSISGNNIRFLMFMSGGNDLAFLWFIKELFYKTDGPDYNLNEQLILSSIANLDTLFTLRGLDSILPPEQPTKEEIRRIAKKKIAKQKLKFQNETGNENEKATINSMRVKYKLPYFDELVRPRLYEHPLTSFPPTYRTKLMFEDVLRDSHYVIPNESNRWFADYQLHPGKKTGVEMLTDKMQQIFKTKLPRQSVMIKNVFKKQLLNSLNTEVYLHEDMQKKNLCLHHQTLEEMERNLENELRWRAQEKCLKYFDTETPKREDRIERIRR
;
A
#
# COMPACT_ATOMS: atom_id res chain seq x y z
N MET A 1 -6.16 -1.59 -47.65
CA MET A 1 -4.68 -1.44 -47.69
C MET A 1 -4.30 -0.59 -46.49
N PHE A 2 -3.59 -0.98 -45.44
CA PHE A 2 -2.55 -1.98 -45.21
C PHE A 2 -2.73 -2.59 -43.80
N SER A 3 -2.63 -3.92 -43.65
CA SER A 3 -2.23 -4.55 -42.37
C SER A 3 -0.92 -5.30 -42.61
N GLY A 4 0.19 -4.55 -42.62
CA GLY A 4 1.53 -5.11 -42.78
C GLY A 4 2.08 -5.64 -41.46
N ALA A 5 1.54 -6.76 -40.97
CA ALA A 5 2.23 -7.53 -39.95
C ALA A 5 3.44 -8.21 -40.61
N LYS A 6 4.60 -7.56 -40.55
CA LYS A 6 5.88 -8.16 -41.00
C LYS A 6 6.10 -9.44 -40.18
N ARG A 7 6.17 -10.60 -40.84
CA ARG A 7 6.54 -11.87 -40.20
C ARG A 7 7.95 -11.69 -39.62
N ALA A 8 8.07 -11.77 -38.29
CA ALA A 8 9.36 -11.75 -37.62
C ALA A 8 10.26 -12.83 -38.24
N THR A 9 11.48 -12.47 -38.58
CA THR A 9 12.44 -13.41 -39.14
C THR A 9 12.76 -14.48 -38.10
N ARG A 10 13.07 -15.71 -38.53
CA ARG A 10 13.39 -16.83 -37.62
C ARG A 10 14.54 -16.50 -36.66
N LEU A 11 15.44 -15.60 -37.07
CA LEU A 11 16.53 -15.08 -36.24
C LEU A 11 16.01 -14.16 -35.12
N GLU A 12 15.11 -13.22 -35.43
CA GLU A 12 14.46 -12.33 -34.45
C GLU A 12 13.63 -13.10 -33.42
N ALA A 13 12.93 -14.15 -33.85
CA ALA A 13 12.18 -15.03 -32.94
C ALA A 13 13.12 -15.79 -31.98
N HIS A 14 14.31 -16.19 -32.45
CA HIS A 14 15.29 -16.87 -31.61
C HIS A 14 16.00 -15.92 -30.64
N THR A 15 16.35 -14.70 -31.09
CA THR A 15 16.96 -13.69 -30.21
C THR A 15 15.99 -13.19 -29.15
N THR A 16 14.72 -12.94 -29.50
CA THR A 16 13.68 -12.57 -28.52
C THR A 16 13.46 -13.65 -27.47
N LYS A 17 13.41 -14.93 -27.88
CA LYS A 17 13.28 -16.05 -26.94
C LYS A 17 14.50 -16.23 -26.04
N ARG A 18 15.72 -15.99 -26.56
CA ARG A 18 16.94 -15.97 -25.76
C ARG A 18 16.92 -14.84 -24.73
N ASN A 19 16.56 -13.63 -25.16
CA ASN A 19 16.48 -12.46 -24.29
C ASN A 19 15.43 -12.64 -23.19
N GLN A 20 14.27 -13.23 -23.51
CA GLN A 20 13.25 -13.59 -22.52
C GLN A 20 13.82 -14.50 -21.44
N ARG A 21 14.54 -15.56 -21.81
CA ARG A 21 15.17 -16.47 -20.83
C ARG A 21 16.20 -15.78 -19.94
N ILE A 22 17.05 -14.92 -20.53
CA ILE A 22 18.04 -14.16 -19.76
C ILE A 22 17.34 -13.24 -18.75
N ILE A 23 16.27 -12.57 -19.17
CA ILE A 23 15.49 -11.69 -18.28
C ILE A 23 14.80 -12.51 -17.19
N GLU A 24 14.18 -13.64 -17.53
CA GLU A 24 13.54 -14.52 -16.55
C GLU A 24 14.53 -15.08 -15.52
N GLU A 25 15.72 -15.48 -15.97
CA GLU A 25 16.79 -15.96 -15.09
C GLU A 25 17.34 -14.83 -14.20
N PHE A 26 17.54 -13.64 -14.77
CA PHE A 26 17.93 -12.46 -14.00
C PHE A 26 16.89 -12.11 -12.93
N VAL A 27 15.60 -12.04 -13.29
CA VAL A 27 14.51 -11.73 -12.35
C VAL A 27 14.37 -12.79 -11.26
N LYS A 28 14.61 -14.08 -11.56
CA LYS A 28 14.60 -15.14 -10.55
C LYS A 28 15.78 -15.07 -9.57
N ASN A 29 16.91 -14.53 -10.01
CA ASN A 29 18.11 -14.39 -9.20
C ASN A 29 18.11 -13.11 -8.35
N GLU A 30 17.32 -12.12 -8.74
CA GLU A 30 17.10 -10.89 -7.99
C GLU A 30 16.10 -11.11 -6.85
N ASP A 31 16.45 -10.67 -5.64
CA ASP A 31 15.59 -10.76 -4.45
C ASP A 31 14.56 -9.62 -4.45
N VAL A 32 13.64 -9.68 -5.41
CA VAL A 32 12.62 -8.66 -5.65
C VAL A 32 11.23 -9.25 -5.41
N PRO A 33 10.33 -8.53 -4.70
CA PRO A 33 8.97 -9.03 -4.50
C PRO A 33 8.25 -9.30 -5.82
N HIS A 34 7.51 -10.42 -5.91
CA HIS A 34 6.78 -10.84 -7.10
C HIS A 34 5.73 -9.82 -7.61
N TRP A 35 5.30 -8.89 -6.76
CA TRP A 35 4.40 -7.81 -7.13
C TRP A 35 5.12 -6.59 -7.71
N TYR A 36 6.42 -6.46 -7.50
CA TYR A 36 7.19 -5.28 -7.90
C TYR A 36 7.71 -5.44 -9.32
N ARG A 37 7.65 -4.35 -10.07
CA ARG A 37 8.19 -4.23 -11.42
C ARG A 37 8.77 -2.84 -11.61
N GLY A 38 9.95 -2.77 -12.22
CA GLY A 38 10.55 -1.50 -12.61
C GLY A 38 9.63 -0.72 -13.55
N LEU A 39 9.37 0.54 -13.21
CA LEU A 39 8.61 1.46 -14.04
C LEU A 39 9.57 2.33 -14.87
N SER A 40 9.16 2.63 -16.10
CA SER A 40 9.84 3.64 -16.92
C SER A 40 9.56 5.05 -16.41
N SER A 41 10.43 6.00 -16.78
CA SER A 41 10.28 7.42 -16.42
C SER A 41 8.90 7.98 -16.81
N PHE A 42 8.40 7.63 -18.00
CA PHE A 42 7.09 8.07 -18.48
C PHE A 42 5.93 7.51 -17.65
N GLN A 43 6.06 6.28 -17.13
CA GLN A 43 5.05 5.66 -16.27
C GLN A 43 5.07 6.29 -14.86
N ILE A 44 6.26 6.59 -14.34
CA ILE A 44 6.43 7.30 -13.06
C ILE A 44 5.82 8.70 -13.15
N GLU A 45 6.16 9.46 -14.19
CA GLU A 45 5.59 10.79 -14.43
C GLU A 45 4.06 10.75 -14.55
N ALA A 46 3.52 9.74 -15.26
CA ALA A 46 2.08 9.56 -15.39
C ALA A 46 1.39 9.27 -14.04
N ALA A 47 2.03 8.48 -13.18
CA ALA A 47 1.53 8.21 -11.84
C ALA A 47 1.53 9.48 -10.97
N HIS A 48 2.59 10.30 -11.02
CA HIS A 48 2.65 11.57 -10.26
C HIS A 48 1.63 12.61 -10.75
N GLN A 49 1.32 12.64 -12.05
CA GLN A 49 0.32 13.54 -12.63
C GLN A 49 -1.12 13.10 -12.32
N LEU A 50 -1.32 11.85 -11.87
CA LEU A 50 -2.64 11.26 -11.69
C LEU A 50 -3.51 12.02 -10.69
N HIS A 51 -2.93 12.49 -9.59
CA HIS A 51 -3.69 13.26 -8.59
C HIS A 51 -4.29 14.54 -9.16
N TYR A 52 -3.50 15.31 -9.92
CA TYR A 52 -3.99 16.54 -10.58
C TYR A 52 -5.07 16.22 -11.61
N ALA A 53 -4.85 15.17 -12.42
CA ALA A 53 -5.82 14.75 -13.41
C ALA A 53 -7.14 14.31 -12.77
N ILE A 54 -7.10 13.54 -11.67
CA ILE A 54 -8.31 13.10 -10.96
C ILE A 54 -9.07 14.30 -10.41
N ARG A 55 -8.37 15.25 -9.76
CA ARG A 55 -9.02 16.45 -9.22
C ARG A 55 -9.72 17.26 -10.31
N ASP A 56 -8.99 17.59 -11.38
CA ASP A 56 -9.50 18.44 -12.44
C ASP A 56 -10.63 17.74 -13.24
N ASP A 57 -10.51 16.43 -13.49
CA ASP A 57 -11.54 15.64 -14.17
C ASP A 57 -12.78 15.44 -13.28
N LEU A 58 -12.62 15.33 -11.95
CA LEU A 58 -13.72 15.26 -10.99
C LEU A 58 -14.49 16.59 -10.91
N GLU A 59 -13.79 17.72 -10.86
CA GLU A 59 -14.40 19.07 -10.86
C GLU A 59 -15.14 19.35 -12.18
N GLN A 60 -14.58 18.93 -13.31
CA GLN A 60 -15.15 19.15 -14.65
C GLN A 60 -16.17 18.08 -15.07
N GLY A 61 -16.30 17.00 -14.30
CA GLY A 61 -17.14 15.85 -14.66
C GLY A 61 -16.69 15.11 -15.93
N THR A 62 -15.42 15.20 -16.29
CA THR A 62 -14.83 14.53 -17.48
C THR A 62 -13.96 13.35 -17.05
N THR A 63 -13.40 12.57 -17.98
CA THR A 63 -12.52 11.43 -17.65
C THR A 63 -11.31 11.31 -18.58
N HIS A 64 -11.09 12.28 -19.46
CA HIS A 64 -10.14 12.15 -20.56
C HIS A 64 -8.68 12.19 -20.08
N ARG A 65 -8.35 13.05 -19.10
CA ARG A 65 -6.97 13.17 -18.60
C ARG A 65 -6.58 11.90 -17.85
N VAL A 66 -7.45 11.44 -16.96
CA VAL A 66 -7.24 10.20 -16.22
C VAL A 66 -7.15 9.00 -17.15
N TRP A 67 -8.03 8.89 -18.14
CA TRP A 67 -7.98 7.80 -19.13
C TRP A 67 -6.65 7.79 -19.90
N ASN A 68 -6.16 8.95 -20.33
CA ASN A 68 -4.89 9.06 -21.02
C ASN A 68 -3.70 8.65 -20.12
N LEU A 69 -3.71 9.07 -18.85
CA LEU A 69 -2.66 8.68 -17.89
C LEU A 69 -2.67 7.18 -17.58
N LEU A 70 -3.84 6.54 -17.46
CA LEU A 70 -3.93 5.09 -17.29
C LEU A 70 -3.36 4.32 -18.49
N ASN A 71 -3.58 4.83 -19.70
CA ASN A 71 -2.96 4.28 -20.90
C ASN A 71 -1.44 4.52 -20.93
N ARG A 72 -0.96 5.66 -20.43
CA ARG A 72 0.48 5.97 -20.32
C ARG A 72 1.19 5.10 -19.28
N ILE A 73 0.49 4.74 -18.19
CA ILE A 73 0.95 3.73 -17.22
C ILE A 73 1.04 2.35 -17.88
N GLY A 74 0.17 2.06 -18.86
CA GLY A 74 0.21 0.84 -19.66
C GLY A 74 -0.82 -0.21 -19.25
N LEU A 75 -1.91 0.19 -18.58
CA LEU A 75 -2.94 -0.74 -18.14
C LEU A 75 -3.78 -1.24 -19.32
N ARG A 76 -3.94 -2.57 -19.43
CA ARG A 76 -4.69 -3.23 -20.52
C ARG A 76 -5.51 -4.42 -20.00
N PRO A 77 -6.79 -4.58 -20.38
CA PRO A 77 -7.59 -3.74 -21.27
C PRO A 77 -7.92 -2.37 -20.64
N SER A 78 -8.16 -1.35 -21.46
CA SER A 78 -8.53 -0.02 -20.96
C SER A 78 -9.89 -0.03 -20.27
N ILE A 79 -10.03 0.77 -19.22
CA ILE A 79 -11.26 0.91 -18.44
C ILE A 79 -12.21 1.86 -19.18
N SER A 80 -13.53 1.60 -19.11
CA SER A 80 -14.53 2.51 -19.70
C SER A 80 -14.60 3.85 -18.95
N GLY A 81 -15.02 4.91 -19.63
CA GLY A 81 -15.17 6.24 -19.01
C GLY A 81 -16.10 6.24 -17.80
N ASN A 82 -17.24 5.55 -17.88
CA ASN A 82 -18.21 5.45 -16.77
C ASN A 82 -17.59 4.81 -15.53
N ASN A 83 -16.79 3.75 -15.72
CA ASN A 83 -16.09 3.08 -14.64
C ASN A 83 -15.02 3.99 -14.02
N ILE A 84 -14.28 4.75 -14.85
CA ILE A 84 -13.31 5.74 -14.37
C ILE A 84 -14.00 6.83 -13.56
N ARG A 85 -15.12 7.38 -14.04
CA ARG A 85 -15.94 8.37 -13.31
C ARG A 85 -16.36 7.85 -11.94
N PHE A 86 -16.86 6.62 -11.90
CA PHE A 86 -17.25 5.96 -10.65
C PHE A 86 -16.06 5.77 -9.69
N LEU A 87 -14.92 5.30 -10.20
CA LEU A 87 -13.71 5.11 -9.42
C LEU A 87 -13.18 6.44 -8.86
N MET A 88 -13.15 7.50 -9.66
CA MET A 88 -12.70 8.83 -9.20
C MET A 88 -13.56 9.33 -8.05
N PHE A 89 -14.89 9.17 -8.16
CA PHE A 89 -15.83 9.51 -7.10
C PHE A 89 -15.58 8.70 -5.82
N MET A 90 -15.46 7.37 -5.93
CA MET A 90 -15.18 6.50 -4.77
C MET A 90 -13.84 6.80 -4.10
N SER A 91 -12.86 7.27 -4.86
CA SER A 91 -11.53 7.56 -4.36
C SER A 91 -11.42 8.92 -3.68
N GLY A 92 -12.44 9.79 -3.81
CA GLY A 92 -12.45 11.11 -3.19
C GLY A 92 -11.27 12.00 -3.61
N GLY A 93 -10.73 11.82 -4.83
CA GLY A 93 -9.55 12.56 -5.30
C GLY A 93 -8.19 11.99 -4.89
N ASN A 94 -8.16 10.87 -4.16
CA ASN A 94 -6.92 10.20 -3.75
C ASN A 94 -6.40 9.28 -4.86
N ASP A 95 -5.17 9.52 -5.30
CA ASP A 95 -4.47 8.78 -6.35
C ASP A 95 -4.08 7.35 -5.94
N LEU A 96 -3.67 7.11 -4.69
CA LEU A 96 -3.39 5.75 -4.19
C LEU A 96 -4.67 4.93 -4.11
N ALA A 97 -5.72 5.50 -3.52
CA ALA A 97 -6.99 4.83 -3.38
C ALA A 97 -7.57 4.48 -4.75
N PHE A 98 -7.47 5.40 -5.69
CA PHE A 98 -7.91 5.20 -7.07
C PHE A 98 -7.19 4.04 -7.74
N LEU A 99 -5.85 4.01 -7.69
CA LEU A 99 -5.04 2.93 -8.23
C LEU A 99 -5.39 1.58 -7.57
N TRP A 100 -5.55 1.57 -6.25
CA TRP A 100 -5.93 0.37 -5.52
C TRP A 100 -7.32 -0.17 -5.89
N PHE A 101 -8.33 0.72 -5.99
CA PHE A 101 -9.66 0.32 -6.41
C PHE A 101 -9.69 -0.18 -7.85
N ILE A 102 -8.88 0.42 -8.75
CA ILE A 102 -8.69 -0.10 -10.10
C ILE A 102 -8.15 -1.53 -10.06
N LYS A 103 -7.09 -1.77 -9.28
CA LYS A 103 -6.53 -3.12 -9.11
C LYS A 103 -7.62 -4.08 -8.63
N GLU A 104 -8.27 -3.75 -7.52
CA GLU A 104 -9.19 -4.64 -6.83
C GLU A 104 -10.45 -4.97 -7.65
N LEU A 105 -10.96 -4.02 -8.43
CA LEU A 105 -12.20 -4.17 -9.18
C LEU A 105 -12.02 -4.69 -10.60
N PHE A 106 -10.93 -4.33 -11.29
CA PHE A 106 -10.78 -4.60 -12.73
C PHE A 106 -9.65 -5.55 -13.08
N TYR A 107 -8.55 -5.54 -12.33
CA TYR A 107 -7.34 -6.29 -12.70
C TYR A 107 -6.94 -7.39 -11.71
N LYS A 108 -7.70 -7.55 -10.62
CA LYS A 108 -7.43 -8.55 -9.61
C LYS A 108 -7.51 -9.95 -10.20
N THR A 109 -6.44 -10.70 -10.03
CA THR A 109 -6.39 -12.12 -10.36
C THR A 109 -6.60 -12.93 -9.09
N ASP A 110 -7.38 -14.01 -9.14
CA ASP A 110 -7.60 -14.90 -7.99
C ASP A 110 -6.42 -15.90 -7.77
N GLY A 111 -5.32 -15.73 -8.49
CA GLY A 111 -4.11 -16.56 -8.41
C GLY A 111 -3.12 -16.12 -7.33
N PRO A 112 -2.13 -16.98 -7.00
CA PRO A 112 -1.05 -16.61 -6.08
C PRO A 112 -0.08 -15.58 -6.69
N ASP A 113 -0.01 -15.54 -8.02
CA ASP A 113 0.88 -14.66 -8.76
C ASP A 113 0.18 -13.38 -9.22
N TYR A 114 0.95 -12.29 -9.30
CA TYR A 114 0.47 -10.99 -9.74
C TYR A 114 0.47 -10.88 -11.25
N ASN A 115 -0.66 -10.45 -11.83
CA ASN A 115 -0.71 -10.08 -13.24
C ASN A 115 0.12 -8.82 -13.50
N LEU A 116 0.54 -8.61 -14.75
CA LEU A 116 1.29 -7.44 -15.18
C LEU A 116 0.59 -6.12 -14.81
N ASN A 117 -0.73 -6.02 -14.95
CA ASN A 117 -1.45 -4.81 -14.54
C ASN A 117 -1.38 -4.60 -13.03
N GLU A 118 -1.50 -5.68 -12.24
CA GLU A 118 -1.40 -5.60 -10.78
C GLU A 118 0.00 -5.17 -10.36
N GLN A 119 1.04 -5.72 -11.02
CA GLN A 119 2.42 -5.32 -10.80
C GLN A 119 2.65 -3.84 -11.14
N LEU A 120 2.16 -3.38 -12.30
CA LEU A 120 2.28 -1.97 -12.70
C LEU A 120 1.60 -1.05 -11.68
N ILE A 121 0.38 -1.39 -11.26
CA ILE A 121 -0.37 -0.60 -10.29
C ILE A 121 0.32 -0.57 -8.93
N LEU A 122 0.73 -1.72 -8.39
CA LEU A 122 1.39 -1.81 -7.09
C LEU A 122 2.75 -1.11 -7.11
N SER A 123 3.49 -1.21 -8.22
CA SER A 123 4.75 -0.49 -8.40
C SER A 123 4.52 1.02 -8.51
N SER A 124 3.43 1.48 -9.13
CA SER A 124 3.06 2.90 -9.15
C SER A 124 2.70 3.40 -7.75
N ILE A 125 1.88 2.65 -7.00
CA ILE A 125 1.54 2.96 -5.60
C ILE A 125 2.82 3.04 -4.76
N ALA A 126 3.71 2.06 -4.87
CA ALA A 126 4.97 2.06 -4.15
C ALA A 126 5.79 3.31 -4.46
N ASN A 127 5.97 3.67 -5.73
CA ASN A 127 6.72 4.87 -6.12
C ASN A 127 6.10 6.18 -5.58
N LEU A 128 4.77 6.29 -5.58
CA LEU A 128 4.08 7.46 -5.04
C LEU A 128 4.27 7.59 -3.51
N ASP A 129 4.30 6.45 -2.81
CA ASP A 129 4.38 6.40 -1.35
C ASP A 129 5.83 6.36 -0.82
N THR A 130 6.82 6.05 -1.67
CA THR A 130 8.24 5.95 -1.28
C THR A 130 8.74 7.20 -0.55
N LEU A 131 8.43 8.40 -1.05
CA LEU A 131 8.90 9.63 -0.41
C LEU A 131 8.27 9.83 0.97
N PHE A 132 6.97 9.57 1.09
CA PHE A 132 6.23 9.71 2.34
C PHE A 132 6.71 8.70 3.38
N THR A 133 6.86 7.44 2.97
CA THR A 133 7.38 6.37 3.82
C THR A 133 8.82 6.62 4.27
N LEU A 134 9.70 7.11 3.40
CA LEU A 134 11.08 7.46 3.79
C LEU A 134 11.12 8.57 4.83
N ARG A 135 10.27 9.60 4.73
CA ARG A 135 10.15 10.65 5.76
C ARG A 135 9.63 10.10 7.08
N GLY A 136 8.59 9.26 7.02
CA GLY A 136 8.03 8.60 8.20
C GLY A 136 9.08 7.73 8.89
N LEU A 137 9.88 6.99 8.11
CA LEU A 137 10.98 6.19 8.65
C LEU A 137 12.07 7.06 9.27
N ASP A 138 12.47 8.16 8.64
CA ASP A 138 13.48 9.08 9.21
C ASP A 138 13.06 9.63 10.59
N SER A 139 11.75 9.82 10.82
CA SER A 139 11.22 10.25 12.11
C SER A 139 11.26 9.17 13.21
N ILE A 140 11.23 7.90 12.83
CA ILE A 140 11.16 6.74 13.75
C ILE A 140 12.54 6.14 13.98
N LEU A 141 13.40 6.17 12.96
CA LEU A 141 14.71 5.55 13.00
C LEU A 141 15.64 6.30 13.98
N PRO A 142 16.54 5.58 14.67
CA PRO A 142 17.56 6.22 15.47
C PRO A 142 18.44 7.12 14.59
N PRO A 143 18.97 8.23 15.15
CA PRO A 143 19.77 9.18 14.38
C PRO A 143 20.96 8.49 13.71
N GLU A 144 21.36 9.03 12.55
CA GLU A 144 22.42 8.48 11.72
C GLU A 144 23.66 8.13 12.57
N GLN A 145 24.09 6.86 12.50
CA GLN A 145 25.29 6.43 13.20
C GLN A 145 26.51 7.10 12.58
N PRO A 146 27.37 7.76 13.37
CA PRO A 146 28.53 8.44 12.82
C PRO A 146 29.44 7.44 12.12
N THR A 147 29.96 7.83 10.95
CA THR A 147 30.90 6.99 10.21
C THR A 147 32.18 6.75 11.02
N LYS A 148 32.93 5.68 10.69
CA LYS A 148 34.20 5.35 11.34
C LYS A 148 35.19 6.54 11.37
N GLU A 149 35.16 7.38 10.33
CA GLU A 149 35.98 8.59 10.26
C GLU A 149 35.50 9.68 11.22
N GLU A 150 34.18 9.90 11.31
CA GLU A 150 33.59 10.84 12.25
C GLU A 150 33.80 10.40 13.69
N ILE A 151 33.63 9.11 14.00
CA ILE A 151 33.94 8.54 15.31
C ILE A 151 35.41 8.81 15.66
N ARG A 152 36.34 8.58 14.72
CA ARG A 152 37.76 8.89 14.92
C ARG A 152 38.01 10.39 15.14
N ARG A 153 37.33 11.27 14.40
CA ARG A 153 37.42 12.73 14.59
C ARG A 153 36.87 13.15 15.96
N ILE A 154 35.73 12.61 16.38
CA ILE A 154 35.10 12.86 17.68
C ILE A 154 36.00 12.35 18.80
N ALA A 155 36.57 11.15 18.68
CA ALA A 155 37.51 10.59 19.64
C ALA A 155 38.78 11.45 19.77
N LYS A 156 39.38 11.87 18.65
CA LYS A 156 40.53 12.79 18.65
C LYS A 156 40.19 14.13 19.32
N LYS A 157 39.02 14.71 19.02
CA LYS A 157 38.55 15.95 19.66
C LYS A 157 38.32 15.77 21.17
N LYS A 158 37.75 14.64 21.61
CA LYS A 158 37.57 14.32 23.04
C LYS A 158 38.91 14.17 23.76
N ILE A 159 39.86 13.45 23.17
CA ILE A 159 41.21 13.27 23.72
C ILE A 159 41.93 14.63 23.82
N ALA A 160 41.87 15.47 22.79
CA ALA A 160 42.46 16.80 22.82
C ALA A 160 41.84 17.68 23.92
N LYS A 161 40.51 17.66 24.07
CA LYS A 161 39.81 18.38 25.15
C LYS A 161 40.18 17.85 26.54
N GLN A 162 40.34 16.53 26.72
CA GLN A 162 40.79 15.95 27.98
C GLN A 162 42.23 16.37 28.30
N LYS A 163 43.14 16.36 27.33
CA LYS A 163 44.52 16.84 27.53
C LYS A 163 44.57 18.30 27.96
N LEU A 164 43.74 19.15 27.34
CA LEU A 164 43.63 20.56 27.73
C LEU A 164 43.05 20.73 29.14
N LYS A 165 42.03 19.95 29.52
CA LYS A 165 41.50 19.97 30.90
C LYS A 165 42.55 19.52 31.91
N PHE A 166 43.27 18.42 31.62
CA PHE A 166 44.32 17.91 32.50
C PHE A 166 45.46 18.92 32.65
N GLN A 167 45.89 19.57 31.56
CA GLN A 167 46.92 20.62 31.62
C GLN A 167 46.46 21.87 32.38
N ASN A 168 45.18 22.23 32.31
CA ASN A 168 44.64 23.35 33.07
C ASN A 168 44.44 22.99 34.56
N GLU A 169 44.19 21.72 34.87
CA GLU A 169 44.04 21.20 36.25
C GLU A 169 45.40 20.92 36.92
N THR A 170 46.41 20.45 36.16
CA THR A 170 47.79 20.27 36.64
C THR A 170 48.67 21.50 36.43
N GLY A 171 48.12 22.58 35.85
CA GLY A 171 48.85 23.80 35.51
C GLY A 171 49.30 24.63 36.70
N ASN A 172 49.01 24.21 37.93
CA ASN A 172 49.47 24.88 39.14
C ASN A 172 50.35 24.04 40.07
N GLU A 173 50.56 22.74 39.83
CA GLU A 173 51.40 21.93 40.72
C GLU A 173 52.15 20.86 39.91
N ASN A 174 53.49 20.94 39.94
CA ASN A 174 54.49 19.90 39.59
C ASN A 174 55.30 20.10 38.29
N GLU A 175 56.17 21.11 38.27
CA GLU A 175 57.39 21.13 37.44
C GLU A 175 58.54 20.28 38.00
N LYS A 176 58.30 19.38 38.98
CA LYS A 176 59.37 18.57 39.58
C LYS A 176 58.95 17.11 39.74
N ALA A 177 58.83 16.40 38.63
CA ALA A 177 58.80 14.94 38.62
C ALA A 177 59.83 14.39 37.63
N THR A 178 61.07 14.36 38.11
CA THR A 178 62.08 13.31 37.93
C THR A 178 61.98 12.40 36.71
N ILE A 179 62.96 12.60 35.82
CA ILE A 179 63.62 11.62 34.98
C ILE A 179 64.00 10.40 35.84
N ASN A 180 63.14 9.40 35.96
CA ASN A 180 63.49 8.06 36.50
C ASN A 180 62.32 7.08 36.30
N SER A 181 62.12 6.60 35.08
CA SER A 181 61.29 5.41 34.83
C SER A 181 61.93 4.46 33.82
N MET A 182 63.18 4.06 34.08
CA MET A 182 63.72 2.80 33.57
C MET A 182 64.27 2.00 34.74
N ARG A 183 63.37 1.50 35.58
CA ARG A 183 63.67 0.33 36.43
C ARG A 183 62.68 -0.75 36.05
N VAL A 184 63.01 -1.50 35.01
CA VAL A 184 62.39 -2.78 34.72
C VAL A 184 62.77 -3.69 35.90
N LYS A 185 61.90 -3.76 36.91
CA LYS A 185 62.05 -4.71 38.01
C LYS A 185 61.86 -6.10 37.41
N TYR A 186 62.93 -6.89 37.39
CA TYR A 186 62.87 -8.32 37.07
C TYR A 186 61.93 -8.99 38.08
N LYS A 187 60.72 -9.34 37.63
CA LYS A 187 59.77 -10.12 38.42
C LYS A 187 60.08 -11.60 38.23
N LEU A 188 60.20 -12.34 39.33
CA LEU A 188 60.35 -13.79 39.29
C LEU A 188 59.08 -14.43 38.71
N PRO A 189 59.18 -15.54 37.94
CA PRO A 189 58.06 -16.10 37.18
C PRO A 189 56.81 -16.46 38.00
N TYR A 190 56.97 -16.73 39.29
CA TYR A 190 55.90 -17.09 40.21
C TYR A 190 55.13 -15.89 40.78
N PHE A 191 55.66 -14.67 40.62
CA PHE A 191 54.99 -13.41 41.01
C PHE A 191 54.44 -12.64 39.81
N ASP A 192 54.51 -13.23 38.61
CA ASP A 192 53.77 -12.72 37.47
C ASP A 192 52.28 -13.05 37.63
N GLU A 193 51.44 -12.07 37.33
CA GLU A 193 50.00 -12.26 37.33
C GLU A 193 49.65 -13.34 36.32
N LEU A 194 48.96 -14.39 36.78
CA LEU A 194 48.46 -15.45 35.91
C LEU A 194 47.63 -14.82 34.78
N VAL A 195 48.02 -15.10 33.53
CA VAL A 195 47.33 -14.59 32.35
C VAL A 195 45.90 -15.12 32.36
N ARG A 196 44.95 -14.25 32.72
CA ARG A 196 43.53 -14.60 32.65
C ARG A 196 43.14 -14.82 31.19
N PRO A 197 42.26 -15.78 30.88
CA PRO A 197 41.73 -15.96 29.54
C PRO A 197 41.20 -14.62 29.02
N ARG A 198 41.75 -14.16 27.89
CA ARG A 198 41.28 -12.93 27.25
C ARG A 198 39.87 -13.18 26.74
N LEU A 199 38.89 -12.46 27.27
CA LEU A 199 37.56 -12.39 26.69
C LEU A 199 37.73 -11.96 25.22
N TYR A 200 37.01 -12.62 24.31
CA TYR A 200 37.05 -12.35 22.87
C TYR A 200 37.12 -10.84 22.59
N GLU A 201 38.28 -10.34 22.17
CA GLU A 201 38.61 -8.91 22.12
C GLU A 201 38.04 -8.20 20.90
N HIS A 202 37.40 -8.92 19.97
CA HIS A 202 36.81 -8.28 18.81
C HIS A 202 35.49 -7.65 19.23
N PRO A 203 35.40 -6.30 19.31
CA PRO A 203 34.12 -5.66 19.46
C PRO A 203 33.30 -6.08 18.23
N LEU A 204 32.12 -6.64 18.47
CA LEU A 204 31.10 -6.88 17.44
C LEU A 204 30.57 -5.51 16.98
N THR A 205 31.43 -4.70 16.36
CA THR A 205 31.08 -3.42 15.78
C THR A 205 30.74 -3.65 14.32
N SER A 206 29.45 -3.74 14.03
CA SER A 206 28.95 -3.54 12.68
C SER A 206 29.09 -2.04 12.37
N PHE A 207 29.88 -1.71 11.35
CA PHE A 207 29.86 -0.37 10.77
C PHE A 207 28.99 -0.41 9.52
N PRO A 208 28.16 0.63 9.28
CA PRO A 208 27.45 0.73 8.02
C PRO A 208 28.46 0.74 6.86
N PRO A 209 28.12 0.14 5.69
CA PRO A 209 28.99 0.12 4.54
C PRO A 209 29.38 1.55 4.12
N THR A 210 30.64 1.72 3.70
CA THR A 210 31.17 3.04 3.28
C THR A 210 30.53 3.53 1.98
N TYR A 211 30.03 2.62 1.16
CA TYR A 211 29.34 2.94 -0.09
C TYR A 211 27.91 3.43 0.24
N ARG A 212 27.63 4.68 -0.11
CA ARG A 212 26.28 5.26 -0.11
C ARG A 212 25.75 5.17 -1.53
N THR A 213 24.66 4.43 -1.73
CA THR A 213 23.92 4.46 -3.00
C THR A 213 23.25 5.83 -3.12
N LYS A 214 23.51 6.54 -4.21
CA LYS A 214 22.76 7.77 -4.51
C LYS A 214 21.29 7.40 -4.68
N LEU A 215 20.41 7.88 -3.82
CA LEU A 215 18.97 7.63 -3.94
C LEU A 215 18.42 8.51 -5.06
N MET A 216 17.46 8.00 -5.84
CA MET A 216 16.79 8.75 -6.91
C MET A 216 16.13 10.04 -6.40
N PHE A 217 15.81 10.08 -5.11
CA PHE A 217 15.14 11.19 -4.44
C PHE A 217 16.03 11.96 -3.47
N GLU A 218 17.34 11.75 -3.49
CA GLU A 218 18.26 12.34 -2.52
C GLU A 218 18.17 13.87 -2.51
N ASP A 219 18.05 14.50 -3.68
CA ASP A 219 17.92 15.95 -3.81
C ASP A 219 16.61 16.46 -3.19
N VAL A 220 15.52 15.69 -3.31
CA VAL A 220 14.19 16.01 -2.75
C VAL A 220 14.15 15.79 -1.24
N LEU A 221 14.81 14.74 -0.74
CA LEU A 221 14.90 14.43 0.69
C LEU A 221 15.80 15.42 1.44
N ARG A 222 16.78 16.01 0.76
CA ARG A 222 17.68 17.01 1.34
C ARG A 222 16.99 18.34 1.62
N ASP A 223 15.92 18.66 0.89
CA ASP A 223 15.13 19.86 1.12
C ASP A 223 14.11 19.63 2.24
N SER A 224 14.43 20.18 3.42
CA SER A 224 13.56 20.15 4.59
C SER A 224 12.20 20.82 4.37
N HIS A 225 12.07 21.71 3.39
CA HIS A 225 10.82 22.44 3.10
C HIS A 225 10.06 21.86 1.90
N TYR A 226 10.55 20.79 1.28
CA TYR A 226 9.84 20.17 0.17
C TYR A 226 8.49 19.61 0.66
N VAL A 227 7.40 20.06 0.07
CA VAL A 227 6.06 19.55 0.39
C VAL A 227 5.73 18.44 -0.60
N ILE A 228 5.49 17.22 -0.10
CA ILE A 228 5.05 16.14 -0.97
C ILE A 228 3.62 16.47 -1.44
N PRO A 229 3.34 16.42 -2.75
CA PRO A 229 1.97 16.60 -3.22
C PRO A 229 1.02 15.59 -2.57
N ASN A 230 -0.13 16.07 -2.08
CA ASN A 230 -1.18 15.25 -1.48
C ASN A 230 -0.74 14.50 -0.20
N GLU A 231 0.29 14.96 0.52
CA GLU A 231 0.82 14.32 1.74
C GLU A 231 -0.25 14.07 2.81
N SER A 232 -1.12 15.06 3.07
CA SER A 232 -2.20 14.96 4.06
C SER A 232 -3.28 13.92 3.72
N ASN A 233 -3.40 13.55 2.45
CA ASN A 233 -4.37 12.57 1.98
C ASN A 233 -3.73 11.19 1.80
N ARG A 234 -2.42 11.01 2.05
CA ARG A 234 -1.80 9.69 1.96
C ARG A 234 -2.43 8.76 2.99
N TRP A 235 -2.48 7.47 2.66
CA TRP A 235 -2.88 6.49 3.65
C TRP A 235 -1.90 6.57 4.82
N PHE A 236 -2.45 6.78 6.02
CA PHE A 236 -1.69 6.92 7.26
C PHE A 236 -0.98 8.28 7.47
N ALA A 237 -1.33 9.33 6.71
CA ALA A 237 -0.84 10.69 6.96
C ALA A 237 -1.02 11.14 8.42
N ASP A 238 -2.22 10.91 8.97
CA ASP A 238 -2.57 11.26 10.35
C ASP A 238 -2.40 10.08 11.33
N TYR A 239 -1.74 9.00 10.93
CA TYR A 239 -1.65 7.81 11.76
C TYR A 239 -0.67 8.03 12.92
N GLN A 240 -1.21 7.97 14.14
CA GLN A 240 -0.41 7.99 15.36
C GLN A 240 -0.32 6.57 15.93
N LEU A 241 0.92 6.13 16.20
CA LEU A 241 1.18 4.83 16.78
C LEU A 241 0.71 4.79 18.25
N HIS A 242 -0.44 4.16 18.49
CA HIS A 242 -0.98 3.94 19.83
C HIS A 242 -0.96 2.44 20.15
N PRO A 243 -0.03 1.94 21.01
CA PRO A 243 0.15 0.50 21.24
C PRO A 243 -1.11 -0.18 21.79
N GLY A 244 -1.86 0.50 22.67
CA GLY A 244 -3.12 -0.05 23.21
C GLY A 244 -4.25 -0.15 22.17
N LYS A 245 -4.32 0.80 21.21
CA LYS A 245 -5.31 0.73 20.12
C LYS A 245 -5.04 -0.43 19.18
N LYS A 246 -3.75 -0.73 18.93
CA LYS A 246 -3.34 -1.87 18.10
C LYS A 246 -3.89 -3.18 18.66
N THR A 247 -3.68 -3.46 19.94
CA THR A 247 -4.18 -4.69 20.60
C THR A 247 -5.70 -4.79 20.52
N GLY A 248 -6.41 -3.68 20.75
CA GLY A 248 -7.88 -3.67 20.63
C GLY A 248 -8.37 -3.96 19.21
N VAL A 249 -7.77 -3.32 18.20
CA VAL A 249 -8.12 -3.55 16.80
C VAL A 249 -7.78 -4.98 16.37
N GLU A 250 -6.62 -5.51 16.77
CA GLU A 250 -6.18 -6.87 16.48
C GLU A 250 -7.17 -7.92 17.04
N MET A 251 -7.57 -7.77 18.30
CA MET A 251 -8.59 -8.63 18.91
C MET A 251 -9.94 -8.54 18.18
N LEU A 252 -10.36 -7.34 17.78
CA LEU A 252 -11.59 -7.15 17.02
C LEU A 252 -11.50 -7.80 15.63
N THR A 253 -10.39 -7.60 14.91
CA THR A 253 -10.20 -8.19 13.58
C THR A 253 -10.17 -9.70 13.64
N ASP A 254 -9.52 -10.29 14.65
CA ASP A 254 -9.49 -11.73 14.85
C ASP A 254 -10.89 -12.28 15.12
N LYS A 255 -11.68 -11.60 15.97
CA LYS A 255 -13.07 -11.98 16.23
C LYS A 255 -13.95 -11.83 15.00
N MET A 256 -13.80 -10.76 14.22
CA MET A 256 -14.51 -10.59 12.96
C MET A 256 -14.17 -11.70 11.97
N GLN A 257 -12.88 -12.02 11.78
CA GLN A 257 -12.45 -13.12 10.92
C GLN A 257 -12.98 -14.47 11.40
N GLN A 258 -13.01 -14.71 12.71
CA GLN A 258 -13.61 -15.91 13.30
C GLN A 258 -15.10 -16.00 13.00
N ILE A 259 -15.83 -14.88 13.10
CA ILE A 259 -17.26 -14.79 12.74
C ILE A 259 -17.45 -15.04 11.23
N PHE A 260 -16.63 -14.44 10.37
CA PHE A 260 -16.72 -14.62 8.92
C PHE A 260 -16.45 -16.08 8.50
N LYS A 261 -15.47 -16.74 9.12
CA LYS A 261 -15.17 -18.16 8.87
C LYS A 261 -16.27 -19.10 9.38
N THR A 262 -16.85 -18.81 10.54
CA THR A 262 -17.81 -19.73 11.21
C THR A 262 -19.26 -19.54 10.75
N LYS A 263 -19.68 -18.31 10.43
CA LYS A 263 -21.10 -18.00 10.17
C LYS A 263 -21.43 -17.61 8.73
N LEU A 264 -20.45 -17.35 7.87
CA LEU A 264 -20.69 -16.78 6.53
C LEU A 264 -20.02 -17.53 5.34
N PRO A 265 -20.06 -18.88 5.22
CA PRO A 265 -19.40 -19.54 4.08
C PRO A 265 -20.10 -19.28 2.73
N ARG A 266 -21.36 -18.85 2.71
CA ARG A 266 -22.18 -18.70 1.47
C ARG A 266 -22.56 -17.26 1.12
N GLN A 267 -22.43 -16.32 2.06
CA GLN A 267 -22.89 -14.93 1.84
C GLN A 267 -21.79 -14.00 1.30
N SER A 268 -20.50 -14.34 1.40
CA SER A 268 -19.44 -13.50 0.80
C SER A 268 -19.49 -13.51 -0.73
N VAL A 269 -19.95 -14.62 -1.33
CA VAL A 269 -20.26 -14.70 -2.76
C VAL A 269 -21.47 -13.84 -3.09
N MET A 270 -22.51 -13.85 -2.25
CA MET A 270 -23.65 -12.94 -2.44
C MET A 270 -23.28 -11.47 -2.26
N ILE A 271 -22.46 -11.07 -1.29
CA ILE A 271 -22.06 -9.67 -1.12
C ILE A 271 -21.14 -9.24 -2.27
N LYS A 272 -20.17 -10.07 -2.70
CA LYS A 272 -19.39 -9.79 -3.92
C LYS A 272 -20.29 -9.70 -5.15
N ASN A 273 -21.31 -10.56 -5.28
CA ASN A 273 -22.24 -10.55 -6.40
C ASN A 273 -23.25 -9.41 -6.32
N VAL A 274 -23.68 -8.99 -5.13
CA VAL A 274 -24.59 -7.86 -4.89
C VAL A 274 -23.85 -6.56 -5.08
N PHE A 275 -22.61 -6.42 -4.56
CA PHE A 275 -21.76 -5.28 -4.89
C PHE A 275 -21.42 -5.26 -6.37
N LYS A 276 -21.08 -6.39 -7.01
CA LYS A 276 -20.91 -6.45 -8.47
C LYS A 276 -22.19 -6.08 -9.21
N LYS A 277 -23.37 -6.55 -8.77
CA LYS A 277 -24.67 -6.29 -9.41
C LYS A 277 -25.13 -4.84 -9.19
N GLN A 278 -24.90 -4.25 -8.02
CA GLN A 278 -25.12 -2.83 -7.75
C GLN A 278 -24.11 -1.95 -8.48
N LEU A 279 -22.83 -2.34 -8.56
CA LEU A 279 -21.83 -1.70 -9.42
C LEU A 279 -22.29 -1.73 -10.88
N LEU A 280 -22.62 -2.90 -11.42
CA LEU A 280 -23.14 -3.09 -12.78
C LEU A 280 -24.40 -2.24 -13.01
N ASN A 281 -25.32 -2.20 -12.05
CA ASN A 281 -26.53 -1.38 -12.15
C ASN A 281 -26.22 0.12 -12.13
N SER A 282 -25.31 0.59 -11.27
CA SER A 282 -24.88 1.99 -11.23
C SER A 282 -24.09 2.41 -12.48
N LEU A 283 -23.36 1.47 -13.10
CA LEU A 283 -22.63 1.67 -14.35
C LEU A 283 -23.52 1.61 -15.60
N ASN A 284 -24.68 0.93 -15.52
CA ASN A 284 -25.67 0.79 -16.59
C ASN A 284 -26.83 1.81 -16.49
N THR A 285 -26.79 2.76 -15.56
CA THR A 285 -27.87 3.74 -15.35
C THR A 285 -28.15 4.62 -16.59
N GLU A 286 -27.28 4.65 -17.60
CA GLU A 286 -27.50 5.38 -18.86
C GLU A 286 -28.13 4.53 -19.99
N VAL A 287 -28.45 3.25 -19.76
CA VAL A 287 -29.18 2.42 -20.74
C VAL A 287 -30.72 2.50 -20.57
N TYR A 288 -31.21 3.21 -19.55
CA TYR A 288 -32.64 3.44 -19.33
C TYR A 288 -33.30 4.44 -20.29
N LEU A 289 -32.73 4.64 -21.49
CA LEU A 289 -33.38 5.35 -22.60
C LEU A 289 -33.61 4.49 -23.84
N HIS A 290 -33.44 3.17 -23.76
CA HIS A 290 -33.96 2.25 -24.79
C HIS A 290 -34.64 1.05 -24.13
N GLU A 291 -35.88 1.26 -23.70
CA GLU A 291 -36.74 0.21 -23.13
C GLU A 291 -37.39 -0.70 -24.18
N ASP A 292 -37.07 -0.53 -25.46
CA ASP A 292 -37.60 -1.36 -26.53
C ASP A 292 -36.47 -2.16 -27.19
N MET A 293 -36.62 -3.49 -27.21
CA MET A 293 -36.00 -4.45 -28.15
C MET A 293 -35.03 -5.51 -27.60
N GLN A 294 -35.23 -6.06 -26.40
CA GLN A 294 -34.74 -7.43 -26.12
C GLN A 294 -35.75 -8.25 -25.31
N LYS A 295 -36.83 -8.69 -25.97
CA LYS A 295 -37.57 -9.88 -25.52
C LYS A 295 -36.59 -11.06 -25.52
N LYS A 296 -36.14 -11.48 -24.34
CA LYS A 296 -35.44 -12.75 -24.19
C LYS A 296 -36.37 -13.84 -24.71
N ASN A 297 -35.99 -14.52 -25.79
CA ASN A 297 -36.73 -15.68 -26.30
C ASN A 297 -36.52 -16.84 -25.32
N LEU A 298 -37.28 -16.83 -24.22
CA LEU A 298 -37.32 -17.91 -23.23
C LEU A 298 -38.34 -18.95 -23.68
N CYS A 299 -38.08 -20.23 -23.38
CA CYS A 299 -39.09 -21.27 -23.60
C CYS A 299 -40.26 -21.10 -22.61
N LEU A 300 -41.43 -21.65 -22.95
CA LEU A 300 -42.67 -21.49 -22.17
C LEU A 300 -42.50 -21.77 -20.66
N HIS A 301 -41.70 -22.77 -20.29
CA HIS A 301 -41.43 -23.08 -18.88
C HIS A 301 -40.58 -22.02 -18.16
N HIS A 302 -39.60 -21.43 -18.83
CA HIS A 302 -38.82 -20.34 -18.25
C HIS A 302 -39.60 -19.03 -18.23
N GLN A 303 -40.54 -18.86 -19.15
CA GLN A 303 -41.46 -17.73 -19.15
C GLN A 303 -42.41 -17.79 -17.94
N THR A 304 -42.94 -18.98 -17.62
CA THR A 304 -43.78 -19.16 -16.42
C THR A 304 -42.99 -19.02 -15.12
N LEU A 305 -41.74 -19.50 -15.08
CA LEU A 305 -40.86 -19.30 -13.92
C LEU A 305 -40.57 -17.82 -13.67
N GLU A 306 -40.23 -17.05 -14.70
CA GLU A 306 -39.94 -15.62 -14.57
C GLU A 306 -41.19 -14.82 -14.16
N GLU A 307 -42.37 -15.23 -14.62
CA GLU A 307 -43.65 -14.64 -14.21
C GLU A 307 -43.98 -14.94 -12.74
N MET A 308 -43.73 -16.18 -12.28
CA MET A 308 -43.85 -16.53 -10.86
C MET A 308 -42.85 -15.77 -9.99
N GLU A 309 -41.60 -15.60 -10.44
CA GLU A 309 -40.60 -14.80 -9.72
C GLU A 309 -41.03 -13.33 -9.60
N ARG A 310 -41.50 -12.72 -10.69
CA ARG A 310 -42.03 -11.34 -10.68
C ARG A 310 -43.22 -11.19 -9.74
N ASN A 311 -44.14 -12.16 -9.74
CA ASN A 311 -45.29 -12.14 -8.83
C ASN A 311 -44.87 -12.27 -7.37
N LEU A 312 -43.92 -13.16 -7.06
CA LEU A 312 -43.35 -13.29 -5.71
C LEU A 312 -42.63 -12.02 -5.25
N GLU A 313 -41.83 -11.41 -6.11
CA GLU A 313 -41.16 -10.14 -5.80
C GLU A 313 -42.16 -9.03 -5.50
N ASN A 314 -43.23 -8.93 -6.29
CA ASN A 314 -44.30 -7.95 -6.07
C ASN A 314 -45.04 -8.19 -4.75
N GLU A 315 -45.35 -9.46 -4.43
CA GLU A 315 -46.01 -9.82 -3.18
C GLU A 315 -45.13 -9.50 -1.97
N LEU A 316 -43.83 -9.81 -2.04
CA LEU A 316 -42.87 -9.51 -0.98
C LEU A 316 -42.70 -8.00 -0.78
N ARG A 317 -42.65 -7.22 -1.87
CA ARG A 317 -42.61 -5.75 -1.80
C ARG A 317 -43.87 -5.18 -1.15
N TRP A 318 -45.04 -5.68 -1.55
CA TRP A 318 -46.31 -5.24 -0.98
C TRP A 318 -46.39 -5.56 0.52
N ARG A 319 -46.02 -6.78 0.93
CA ARG A 319 -45.97 -7.16 2.36
C ARG A 319 -44.95 -6.34 3.16
N ALA A 320 -43.81 -6.00 2.56
CA ALA A 320 -42.83 -5.12 3.20
C ALA A 320 -43.39 -3.70 3.39
N GLN A 321 -44.08 -3.18 2.37
CA GLN A 321 -44.74 -1.87 2.43
C GLN A 321 -45.87 -1.84 3.46
N GLU A 322 -46.72 -2.87 3.51
CA GLU A 322 -47.75 -3.02 4.55
C GLU A 322 -47.14 -3.06 5.95
N LYS A 323 -46.05 -3.82 6.15
CA LYS A 323 -45.36 -3.85 7.44
C LYS A 323 -44.83 -2.48 7.82
N CYS A 324 -44.22 -1.76 6.90
CA CYS A 324 -43.75 -0.39 7.14
C CYS A 324 -44.92 0.55 7.49
N LEU A 325 -46.04 0.47 6.77
CA LEU A 325 -47.25 1.26 7.06
C LEU A 325 -47.81 0.95 8.47
N LYS A 326 -47.83 -0.32 8.88
CA LYS A 326 -48.22 -0.70 10.25
C LYS A 326 -47.34 -0.07 11.34
N TYR A 327 -46.05 0.16 11.08
CA TYR A 327 -45.17 0.84 12.04
C TYR A 327 -45.44 2.36 12.15
N PHE A 328 -46.05 2.98 11.13
CA PHE A 328 -46.38 4.41 11.13
C PHE A 328 -47.83 4.70 11.58
N ASP A 329 -48.74 3.73 11.54
CA ASP A 329 -50.10 3.87 12.06
C ASP A 329 -50.15 3.74 13.59
N THR A 330 -50.26 4.89 14.28
CA THR A 330 -50.32 4.99 15.75
C THR A 330 -51.56 4.35 16.40
N GLU A 331 -52.57 3.96 15.61
CA GLU A 331 -53.81 3.34 16.08
C GLU A 331 -53.88 1.81 15.94
N THR A 332 -52.97 1.19 15.18
CA THR A 332 -52.95 -0.26 14.95
C THR A 332 -52.82 -1.09 16.25
N PRO A 333 -51.92 -0.79 17.21
CA PRO A 333 -51.82 -1.58 18.44
C PRO A 333 -53.10 -1.48 19.29
N LYS A 334 -53.74 -0.31 19.35
CA LYS A 334 -54.97 -0.10 20.12
C LYS A 334 -56.18 -0.85 19.53
N ARG A 335 -56.20 -1.04 18.20
CA ARG A 335 -57.26 -1.77 17.48
C ARG A 335 -57.10 -3.27 17.66
N GLU A 336 -55.88 -3.79 17.61
CA GLU A 336 -55.59 -5.21 17.86
C GLU A 336 -55.91 -5.59 19.31
N ASP A 337 -55.50 -4.78 20.30
CA ASP A 337 -55.85 -4.96 21.74
C ASP A 337 -57.36 -4.87 22.03
N ARG A 338 -58.12 -4.16 21.19
CA ARG A 338 -59.58 -4.05 21.31
C ARG A 338 -60.28 -5.28 20.73
N ILE A 339 -59.77 -5.83 19.63
CA ILE A 339 -60.30 -7.06 19.01
C ILE A 339 -59.98 -8.28 19.88
N GLU A 340 -58.80 -8.32 20.50
CA GLU A 340 -58.40 -9.41 21.40
C GLU A 340 -59.24 -9.45 22.69
N ARG A 341 -59.70 -8.28 23.16
CA ARG A 341 -60.66 -8.17 24.27
C ARG A 341 -62.09 -8.57 23.92
N ILE A 342 -62.49 -8.56 22.65
CA ILE A 342 -63.81 -9.00 22.19
C ILE A 342 -63.83 -10.51 21.92
N ARG A 343 -62.65 -11.12 21.70
CA ARG A 343 -62.48 -12.56 21.45
C ARG A 343 -62.19 -13.38 22.71
N ARG A 344 -61.89 -12.74 23.84
CA ARG A 344 -62.00 -13.31 25.19
C ARG A 344 -63.41 -13.09 25.70
#